data_AF-A0A6H1P066-F1
#
_entry.id   AF-A0A6H1P066-F1
#
_cell.length_a   1.000
_cell.length_b   1.000
_cell.length_c   1.000
_cell.angle_alpha   90.00
_cell.angle_beta   90.00
_cell.angle_gamma   90.00
#
_symmetry.space_group_name_H-M   'P 1'
#
loop_
_entity.id
_entity.type
_entity.pdbx_description
1 polymer ?
#
loop_
_entity_poly.entity_id
_entity_poly.type
_entity_poly.pdbx_seq_one_letter_code
_entity_poly.pdbx_strand_id
1 'polypeptide(L)'
;MLKDFVSNAALLIASFSIMGVLFKDKPINHSSQLSSKLYWGLCFGVLGNILMTFSIQINATTIADLRHLAIVIAATFGGYIPAILSAVLIAAGRILFFGMNESSLLGAIGAVLTGILCGGIATLNCSRTLKAFIMNMIGLFIVSIIFIIRIDNFPILKNVLTIHYLISLIGGFFAYHFFVFVVKSYEVQYQLKHNVMKLKETEERFRLIAEYSSDMITMHNEKAEYIYISPAVKEIIHFEYTELLEKKWRFLFIQMMLPKQKTCLKKHFMRVWLNQLTGTVRV
;
A
#
# COMPACT_ATOMS: atom_id res chain seq x y z
N MET A 1 17.26 15.45 24.25
CA MET A 1 17.23 13.98 24.02
C MET A 1 15.86 13.46 23.59
N LEU A 2 14.87 13.29 24.49
CA LEU A 2 13.58 12.68 24.10
C LEU A 2 12.84 13.52 23.04
N LYS A 3 12.83 14.85 23.19
CA LYS A 3 12.25 15.79 22.21
C LYS A 3 12.91 15.64 20.82
N ASP A 4 14.24 15.53 20.78
CA ASP A 4 15.00 15.40 19.53
C ASP A 4 14.76 14.03 18.87
N PHE A 5 14.65 12.98 19.68
CA PHE A 5 14.29 11.64 19.21
C PHE A 5 12.89 11.63 18.59
N VAL A 6 11.89 12.20 19.28
CA VAL A 6 10.53 12.32 18.77
C VAL A 6 10.49 13.17 17.49
N SER A 7 11.26 14.25 17.43
CA SER A 7 11.36 15.10 16.24
C SER A 7 11.93 14.33 15.04
N ASN A 8 12.98 13.54 15.24
CA ASN A 8 13.53 12.68 14.19
C ASN A 8 12.57 11.57 13.76
N ALA A 9 11.85 10.95 14.70
CA ALA A 9 10.82 9.98 14.39
C ALA A 9 9.69 10.61 13.54
N ALA A 10 9.25 11.82 13.90
CA ALA A 10 8.25 12.57 13.14
C ALA A 10 8.75 12.93 11.74
N LEU A 11 10.02 13.35 11.59
CA LEU A 11 10.64 13.63 10.30
C LEU A 11 10.70 12.38 9.40
N LEU A 12 11.07 11.23 9.97
CA LEU A 12 11.05 9.95 9.25
C LEU A 12 9.62 9.61 8.79
N ILE A 13 8.64 9.72 9.68
CA ILE A 13 7.23 9.42 9.38
C ILE A 13 6.72 10.32 8.26
N ALA A 14 6.94 11.64 8.37
CA ALA A 14 6.51 12.61 7.38
C ALA A 14 7.18 12.35 6.03
N SER A 15 8.50 12.13 6.03
CA SER A 15 9.26 11.91 4.81
C SER A 15 8.88 10.61 4.12
N PHE A 16 8.69 9.52 4.86
CA PHE A 16 8.25 8.25 4.29
C PHE A 16 6.84 8.34 3.74
N SER A 17 5.93 9.02 4.44
CA SER A 17 4.57 9.25 3.95
C SER A 17 4.58 10.05 2.64
N ILE A 18 5.34 11.14 2.57
CA ILE A 18 5.49 11.97 1.36
C ILE A 18 6.07 11.15 0.21
N MET A 19 7.14 10.39 0.46
CA MET A 19 7.75 9.50 -0.53
C MET A 19 6.73 8.46 -1.03
N GLY A 20 5.94 7.87 -0.13
CA GLY A 20 4.89 6.90 -0.49
C GLY A 20 3.83 7.48 -1.43
N VAL A 21 3.41 8.73 -1.21
CA VAL A 21 2.50 9.45 -2.14
C VAL A 21 3.18 9.74 -3.48
N LEU A 22 4.38 10.33 -3.45
CA LEU A 22 5.09 10.77 -4.67
C LEU A 22 5.45 9.62 -5.60
N PHE A 23 5.78 8.45 -5.03
CA PHE A 23 6.25 7.29 -5.78
C PHE A 23 5.24 6.14 -5.81
N LYS A 24 3.95 6.44 -5.61
CA LYS A 24 2.85 5.45 -5.64
C LYS A 24 2.86 4.59 -6.92
N ASP A 25 3.22 5.18 -8.07
CA ASP A 25 3.20 4.52 -9.38
C ASP A 25 4.56 3.89 -9.75
N LYS A 26 5.59 4.10 -8.92
CA LYS A 26 6.98 3.64 -9.15
C LYS A 26 7.56 3.06 -7.85
N PRO A 27 7.02 1.93 -7.36
CA PRO A 27 7.46 1.34 -6.10
C PRO A 27 8.95 0.96 -6.17
N ILE A 28 9.64 1.19 -5.06
CA ILE A 28 11.04 0.83 -4.89
C ILE A 28 11.17 -0.68 -4.72
N ASN A 29 11.80 -1.33 -5.70
CA ASN A 29 12.09 -2.76 -5.69
C ASN A 29 13.46 -3.01 -6.32
N HIS A 30 14.08 -4.16 -6.01
CA HIS A 30 15.34 -4.58 -6.63
C HIS A 30 15.27 -4.65 -8.17
N SER A 31 14.10 -4.97 -8.73
CA SER A 31 13.83 -5.04 -10.18
C SER A 31 13.36 -3.73 -10.81
N SER A 32 13.26 -2.64 -10.04
CA SER A 32 12.78 -1.35 -10.56
C SER A 32 13.74 -0.76 -11.60
N GLN A 33 13.17 0.00 -12.54
CA GLN A 33 13.92 0.74 -13.56
C GLN A 33 14.94 1.69 -12.92
N LEU A 34 16.07 1.88 -13.60
CA LEU A 34 17.18 2.70 -13.10
C LEU A 34 16.74 4.11 -12.67
N SER A 35 15.87 4.76 -13.45
CA SER A 35 15.38 6.11 -13.14
C SER A 35 14.63 6.17 -11.81
N SER A 36 13.81 5.15 -11.48
CA SER A 36 13.12 5.10 -10.19
C SER A 36 14.11 4.97 -9.03
N LYS A 37 15.12 4.11 -9.18
CA LYS A 37 16.20 3.94 -8.19
C LYS A 37 16.94 5.25 -7.92
N LEU A 38 17.22 6.03 -8.98
CA LEU A 38 17.85 7.34 -8.84
C LEU A 38 16.98 8.31 -8.04
N TYR A 39 15.69 8.45 -8.37
CA TYR A 39 14.78 9.33 -7.61
C TYR A 39 14.69 8.95 -6.13
N TRP A 40 14.56 7.66 -5.83
CA TRP A 40 14.53 7.17 -4.46
C TRP A 40 15.84 7.45 -3.71
N GLY A 41 16.99 7.21 -4.35
CA GLY A 41 18.29 7.53 -3.76
C GLY A 41 18.48 9.02 -3.49
N LEU A 42 17.99 9.89 -4.38
CA LEU A 42 17.97 11.34 -4.16
C LEU A 42 17.13 11.69 -2.92
N CYS A 43 15.90 11.20 -2.84
CA CYS A 43 15.00 11.49 -1.72
C CYS A 43 15.57 10.99 -0.37
N PHE A 44 16.16 9.78 -0.32
CA PHE A 44 16.80 9.28 0.89
C PHE A 44 18.08 10.06 1.26
N GLY A 45 18.84 10.53 0.27
CA GLY A 45 19.99 11.41 0.50
C GLY A 45 19.57 12.76 1.10
N VAL A 46 18.50 13.37 0.57
CA VAL A 46 17.91 14.60 1.14
C VAL A 46 17.41 14.35 2.55
N LEU A 47 16.68 13.24 2.78
CA LEU A 47 16.22 12.85 4.12
C LEU A 47 17.39 12.70 5.11
N GLY A 48 18.47 12.02 4.70
CA GLY A 48 19.65 11.85 5.55
C GLY A 48 20.31 13.18 5.93
N ASN A 49 20.31 14.15 5.02
CA ASN A 49 20.79 15.50 5.30
C ASN A 49 19.85 16.26 6.25
N ILE A 50 18.54 16.16 6.08
CA ILE A 50 17.56 16.76 7.01
C ILE A 50 17.72 16.16 8.42
N LEU A 51 17.86 14.84 8.54
CA LEU A 51 18.09 14.17 9.83
C LEU A 51 19.39 14.61 10.50
N MET A 52 20.41 14.98 9.71
CA MET A 52 21.66 15.51 10.21
C MET A 52 21.49 16.95 10.75
N THR A 53 20.61 17.77 10.17
CA THR A 53 20.27 19.09 10.72
C THR A 53 19.51 18.97 12.04
N PHE A 54 18.60 18.00 12.14
CA PHE A 54 17.80 17.72 13.36
C PHE A 54 18.48 16.71 14.29
N SER A 55 19.79 16.84 14.44
CA SER A 55 20.60 15.94 15.25
C SER A 55 20.24 15.94 16.75
N ILE A 56 20.50 14.81 17.42
CA ILE A 56 20.24 14.60 18.85
C ILE A 56 21.52 14.97 19.62
N GLN A 57 21.44 16.02 20.45
CA GLN A 57 22.55 16.39 21.31
C GLN A 57 22.67 15.40 22.47
N ILE A 58 23.83 14.72 22.56
CA ILE A 58 24.09 13.74 23.63
C ILE A 58 24.78 14.39 24.82
N ASN A 59 25.79 15.22 24.55
CA ASN A 59 26.54 15.99 25.54
C ASN A 59 26.80 17.39 24.99
N ALA A 60 27.32 18.29 25.83
CA ALA A 60 27.61 19.69 25.48
C ALA A 60 28.50 19.86 24.21
N THR A 61 29.27 18.84 23.84
CA THR A 61 30.18 18.87 22.69
C THR A 61 29.95 17.77 21.65
N THR A 62 29.09 16.78 21.94
CA THR A 62 28.90 15.60 21.08
C THR A 62 27.46 15.47 20.62
N ILE A 63 27.32 15.41 19.30
CA ILE A 63 26.06 15.31 18.59
C ILE A 63 25.96 13.91 17.95
N ALA A 64 24.81 13.27 18.08
CA ALA A 64 24.48 12.03 17.38
C ALA A 64 23.35 12.25 16.38
N ASP A 65 23.40 11.55 15.26
CA ASP A 65 22.33 11.59 14.27
C ASP A 65 22.00 10.19 13.75
N LEU A 66 20.82 10.08 13.16
CA LEU A 66 20.25 8.83 12.65
C LEU A 66 20.43 8.70 11.12
N ARG A 67 21.37 9.44 10.52
CA ARG A 67 21.47 9.56 9.06
C ARG A 67 21.77 8.23 8.37
N HIS A 68 22.50 7.32 9.04
CA HIS A 68 22.82 6.01 8.48
C HIS A 68 21.54 5.19 8.26
N LEU A 69 20.47 5.43 9.03
CA LEU A 69 19.17 4.78 8.80
C LEU A 69 18.61 5.10 7.41
N ALA A 70 18.81 6.32 6.89
CA ALA A 70 18.37 6.66 5.54
C ALA A 70 19.10 5.81 4.48
N ILE A 71 20.40 5.59 4.66
CA ILE A 71 21.22 4.73 3.78
C ILE A 71 20.77 3.26 3.91
N VAL A 72 20.57 2.78 5.14
CA VAL A 72 20.13 1.40 5.42
C VAL A 72 18.78 1.11 4.76
N ILE A 73 17.82 2.02 4.88
CA ILE A 73 16.48 1.85 4.28
C ILE A 73 16.58 1.94 2.75
N ALA A 74 17.34 2.91 2.21
CA ALA A 74 17.58 2.99 0.78
C ALA A 74 18.20 1.69 0.21
N ALA A 75 19.17 1.10 0.91
CA ALA A 75 19.81 -0.15 0.53
C ALA A 75 18.87 -1.36 0.63
N THR A 76 18.10 -1.45 1.72
CA THR A 76 17.21 -2.59 1.99
C THR A 76 16.13 -2.75 0.92
N PHE A 77 15.55 -1.63 0.45
CA PHE A 77 14.45 -1.67 -0.52
C PHE A 77 14.90 -1.40 -1.96
N GLY A 78 15.89 -0.53 -2.13
CA GLY A 78 16.36 -0.05 -3.43
C GLY A 78 17.59 -0.78 -3.98
N GLY A 79 18.34 -1.47 -3.11
CA GLY A 79 19.57 -2.15 -3.47
C GLY A 79 20.79 -1.22 -3.53
N TYR A 80 21.79 -1.63 -4.32
CA TYR A 80 23.10 -0.98 -4.39
C TYR A 80 23.05 0.49 -4.85
N ILE A 81 22.27 0.78 -5.89
CA ILE A 81 22.27 2.10 -6.54
C ILE A 81 21.71 3.20 -5.61
N PRO A 82 20.53 3.03 -4.97
CA PRO A 82 20.00 4.05 -4.05
C PRO A 82 20.87 4.20 -2.78
N ALA A 83 21.52 3.12 -2.33
CA ALA A 83 22.43 3.16 -1.18
C ALA A 83 23.63 4.08 -1.42
N ILE A 84 24.30 3.94 -2.57
CA ILE A 84 25.45 4.77 -2.91
C ILE A 84 25.01 6.22 -3.16
N LEU A 85 23.92 6.41 -3.90
CA LEU A 85 23.46 7.76 -4.22
C LEU A 85 23.10 8.53 -2.95
N SER A 86 22.38 7.90 -2.02
CA SER A 86 22.06 8.51 -0.72
C SER A 86 23.32 8.77 0.10
N ALA A 87 24.27 7.84 0.15
CA ALA A 87 25.53 8.00 0.87
C ALA A 87 26.39 9.17 0.33
N VAL A 88 26.50 9.30 -1.00
CA VAL A 88 27.22 10.41 -1.64
C VAL A 88 26.54 11.75 -1.34
N LEU A 89 25.20 11.81 -1.42
CA LEU A 89 24.47 13.04 -1.08
C LEU A 89 24.60 13.43 0.39
N ILE A 90 24.60 12.47 1.31
CA ILE A 90 24.80 12.72 2.74
C ILE A 90 26.24 13.19 3.01
N ALA A 91 27.22 12.58 2.35
CA ALA A 91 28.62 12.99 2.44
C ALA A 91 28.81 14.43 1.91
N ALA A 92 28.24 14.74 0.74
CA ALA A 92 28.28 16.08 0.16
C ALA A 92 27.58 17.11 1.05
N GLY A 93 26.36 16.81 1.51
CA GLY A 93 25.61 17.72 2.39
C GLY A 93 26.31 17.94 3.73
N ARG A 94 27.02 16.94 4.25
CA ARG A 94 27.85 17.10 5.47
C ARG A 94 28.95 18.15 5.29
N ILE A 95 29.69 18.07 4.18
CA ILE A 95 30.76 19.04 3.86
C ILE A 95 30.15 20.43 3.62
N LEU A 96 29.01 20.51 2.94
CA LEU A 96 28.35 21.78 2.63
C LEU A 96 27.78 22.48 3.88
N PHE A 97 27.12 21.75 4.79
CA PHE A 97 26.47 22.36 5.95
C PHE A 97 27.41 22.63 7.12
N PHE A 98 28.42 21.80 7.33
CA PHE A 98 29.32 21.90 8.50
C PHE A 98 30.73 22.38 8.15
N GLY A 99 31.02 22.64 6.87
CA GLY A 99 32.33 23.05 6.39
C GLY A 99 33.36 21.93 6.33
N MET A 100 34.55 22.28 5.87
CA MET A 100 35.70 21.38 5.74
C MET A 100 36.47 21.25 7.07
N ASN A 101 35.87 20.56 8.04
CA ASN A 101 36.49 20.23 9.31
C ASN A 101 36.80 18.73 9.40
N GLU A 102 37.75 18.33 10.25
CA GLU A 102 38.11 16.91 10.44
C GLU A 102 36.90 16.03 10.78
N SER A 103 36.01 16.49 11.67
CA SER A 103 34.79 15.77 12.05
C SER A 103 33.77 15.67 10.91
N SER A 104 33.79 16.61 9.97
CA SER A 104 32.94 16.60 8.78
C SER A 104 33.48 15.57 7.77
N LEU A 105 34.79 15.60 7.52
CA LEU A 105 35.47 14.70 6.59
C LEU A 105 35.40 13.23 7.02
N LEU A 106 35.76 12.94 8.27
CA LEU A 106 35.77 11.57 8.83
C LEU A 106 34.36 10.96 8.76
N GLY A 107 33.38 11.81 9.01
CA GLY A 107 31.99 11.46 8.93
C GLY A 107 31.41 11.30 7.52
N ALA A 108 31.91 12.05 6.54
CA ALA A 108 31.57 11.88 5.13
C ALA A 108 32.13 10.55 4.60
N ILE A 109 33.37 10.21 4.96
CA ILE A 109 34.00 8.92 4.66
C ILE A 109 33.16 7.78 5.26
N GLY A 110 32.73 7.92 6.52
CA GLY A 110 31.85 6.95 7.17
C GLY A 110 30.53 6.72 6.45
N ALA A 111 29.89 7.79 5.96
CA ALA A 111 28.65 7.69 5.18
C ALA A 111 28.85 6.91 3.87
N VAL A 112 29.90 7.23 3.11
CA VAL A 112 30.25 6.53 1.87
C VAL A 112 30.56 5.05 2.13
N LEU A 113 31.36 4.75 3.16
CA LEU A 113 31.67 3.38 3.56
C LEU A 113 30.40 2.60 3.92
N THR A 114 29.49 3.23 4.66
CA THR A 114 28.19 2.64 5.03
C THR A 114 27.36 2.34 3.78
N GLY A 115 27.32 3.25 2.80
CA GLY A 115 26.63 3.05 1.53
C GLY A 115 27.16 1.87 0.72
N ILE A 116 28.48 1.74 0.62
CA ILE A 116 29.13 0.64 -0.10
C ILE A 116 28.82 -0.71 0.56
N LEU A 117 29.00 -0.80 1.89
CA LEU A 117 28.75 -2.05 2.61
C LEU A 117 27.26 -2.43 2.61
N CYS A 118 26.36 -1.49 2.88
CA CYS A 118 24.92 -1.75 2.84
C CYS A 118 24.47 -2.12 1.43
N GLY A 119 25.01 -1.45 0.41
CA GLY A 119 24.74 -1.79 -0.98
C GLY A 119 25.14 -3.22 -1.32
N GLY A 120 26.33 -3.67 -0.89
CA GLY A 120 26.78 -5.05 -1.09
C GLY A 120 25.92 -6.08 -0.36
N ILE A 121 25.49 -5.79 0.87
CA ILE A 121 24.62 -6.69 1.64
C ILE A 121 23.23 -6.79 1.02
N ALA A 122 22.78 -5.76 0.31
CA ALA A 122 21.47 -5.75 -0.33
C ALA A 122 21.33 -6.86 -1.38
N THR A 123 22.44 -7.32 -1.98
CA THR A 123 22.45 -8.39 -2.98
C THR A 123 22.42 -9.81 -2.39
N LEU A 124 22.51 -9.98 -1.06
CA LEU A 124 22.48 -11.30 -0.42
C LEU A 124 21.07 -11.92 -0.47
N ASN A 125 20.95 -13.25 -0.42
CA ASN A 125 19.67 -13.97 -0.46
C ASN A 125 19.12 -14.25 0.95
N CYS A 126 18.87 -13.20 1.73
CA CYS A 126 18.31 -13.30 3.07
C CYS A 126 16.96 -12.58 3.21
N SER A 127 16.23 -12.81 4.30
CA SER A 127 14.97 -12.11 4.60
C SER A 127 15.21 -10.60 4.70
N ARG A 128 14.23 -9.80 4.26
CA ARG A 128 14.34 -8.33 4.24
C ARG A 128 14.58 -7.72 5.62
N THR A 129 13.95 -8.29 6.65
CA THR A 129 14.13 -7.88 8.05
C THR A 129 15.56 -8.14 8.54
N LEU A 130 16.11 -9.32 8.25
CA LEU A 130 17.46 -9.66 8.68
C LEU A 130 18.50 -8.81 7.95
N LYS A 131 18.32 -8.54 6.65
CA LYS A 131 19.16 -7.61 5.90
C LYS A 131 19.19 -6.23 6.54
N ALA A 132 18.02 -5.65 6.84
CA ALA A 132 17.92 -4.33 7.45
C ALA A 132 18.62 -4.30 8.83
N PHE A 133 18.44 -5.36 9.63
CA PHE A 133 19.09 -5.47 10.93
C PHE A 133 20.62 -5.55 10.81
N ILE A 134 21.14 -6.41 9.92
CA ILE A 134 22.58 -6.55 9.67
C ILE A 134 23.17 -5.22 9.16
N MET A 135 22.50 -4.56 8.21
CA MET A 135 22.93 -3.26 7.70
C MET A 135 22.95 -2.19 8.80
N ASN A 136 21.95 -2.18 9.69
CA ASN A 136 21.95 -1.26 10.84
C ASN A 136 23.11 -1.54 11.80
N MET A 137 23.43 -2.82 12.05
CA MET A 137 24.58 -3.20 12.89
C MET A 137 25.91 -2.75 12.28
N ILE A 138 26.05 -2.85 10.96
CA ILE A 138 27.27 -2.41 10.26
C ILE A 138 27.39 -0.88 10.25
N GLY A 139 26.27 -0.17 10.02
CA GLY A 139 26.25 1.28 10.16
C GLY A 139 26.66 1.72 11.57
N LEU A 140 26.14 1.04 12.60
CA LEU A 140 26.51 1.30 14.00
C LEU A 140 27.99 1.00 14.30
N PHE A 141 28.53 -0.06 13.70
CA PHE A 141 29.95 -0.38 13.82
C PHE A 141 30.86 0.68 13.18
N ILE A 142 30.46 1.23 12.03
CA ILE A 142 31.20 2.34 11.41
C ILE A 142 31.14 3.59 12.30
N VAL A 143 29.95 3.92 12.82
CA VAL A 143 29.78 5.08 13.70
C VAL A 143 30.56 4.90 15.01
N SER A 144 30.67 3.70 15.55
CA SER A 144 31.44 3.45 16.77
C SER A 144 32.94 3.69 16.56
N ILE A 145 33.50 3.26 15.42
CA ILE A 145 34.89 3.57 15.04
C ILE A 145 35.10 5.09 14.99
N ILE A 146 34.16 5.83 14.40
CA ILE A 146 34.24 7.30 14.30
C ILE A 146 34.26 7.95 15.69
N PHE A 147 33.41 7.49 16.61
CA PHE A 147 33.38 8.04 17.96
C PHE A 147 34.63 7.70 18.77
N ILE A 148 35.20 6.50 18.60
CA ILE A 148 36.46 6.11 19.26
C ILE A 148 37.60 7.03 18.81
N ILE A 149 37.68 7.40 17.52
CA ILE A 149 38.72 8.30 17.01
C ILE A 149 38.52 9.75 17.53
N ARG A 150 37.27 10.17 17.79
CA ARG A 150 36.97 11.56 18.14
C ARG A 150 36.92 11.86 19.64
N ILE A 151 36.67 10.86 20.47
CA ILE A 151 36.44 11.04 21.91
C ILE A 151 37.50 10.26 22.70
N ASP A 152 38.50 10.98 23.20
CA ASP A 152 39.59 10.39 23.99
C ASP A 152 39.14 9.95 25.40
N ASN A 153 38.08 10.58 25.93
CA ASN A 153 37.59 10.32 27.28
C ASN A 153 36.74 9.03 27.36
N PHE A 154 37.30 7.95 27.89
CA PHE A 154 36.65 6.63 27.98
C PHE A 154 35.26 6.64 28.65
N PRO A 155 35.01 7.30 29.79
CA PRO A 155 33.69 7.31 30.42
C PRO A 155 32.62 8.00 29.56
N ILE A 156 33.00 9.10 28.90
CA ILE A 156 32.11 9.86 28.01
C ILE A 156 31.82 9.04 26.75
N LEU A 157 32.86 8.43 26.17
CA LEU A 157 32.75 7.58 24.98
C LEU A 157 31.80 6.40 25.22
N LYS A 158 31.95 5.68 26.35
CA LYS A 158 31.07 4.57 26.70
C LYS A 158 29.60 5.03 26.78
N ASN A 159 29.34 6.15 27.46
CA ASN A 159 27.98 6.68 27.57
C ASN A 159 27.38 7.07 26.20
N VAL A 160 28.15 7.78 25.38
CA VAL A 160 27.74 8.19 24.03
C VAL A 160 27.42 6.96 23.16
N LEU A 161 28.29 5.95 23.16
CA LEU A 161 28.07 4.72 22.41
C LEU A 161 26.82 3.98 22.88
N THR A 162 26.64 3.79 24.19
CA THR A 162 25.46 3.09 24.74
C THR A 162 24.16 3.80 24.35
N ILE A 163 24.10 5.13 24.50
CA ILE A 163 22.92 5.91 24.12
C ILE A 163 22.68 5.84 22.61
N HIS A 164 23.72 5.98 21.80
CA HIS A 164 23.61 5.95 20.34
C HIS A 164 23.13 4.59 19.82
N TYR A 165 23.66 3.49 20.35
CA TYR A 165 23.21 2.14 20.02
C TYR A 165 21.73 1.94 20.34
N LEU A 166 21.28 2.36 21.53
CA LEU A 166 19.89 2.22 21.95
C LEU A 166 18.94 3.00 21.02
N ILE A 167 19.26 4.27 20.76
CA ILE A 167 18.48 5.14 19.88
C ILE A 167 18.44 4.60 18.44
N SER A 168 19.56 4.12 17.92
CA SER A 168 19.64 3.59 16.55
C SER A 168 18.98 2.22 16.39
N LEU A 169 18.98 1.38 17.43
CA LEU A 169 18.27 0.10 17.41
C LEU A 169 16.76 0.32 17.39
N ILE A 170 16.25 1.14 18.33
CA ILE A 170 14.83 1.46 18.44
C ILE A 170 14.37 2.23 17.20
N GLY A 171 15.12 3.28 16.83
CA GLY A 171 14.83 4.10 15.67
C GLY A 171 14.91 3.32 14.36
N GLY A 172 15.90 2.43 14.21
CA GLY A 172 16.04 1.58 13.02
C GLY A 172 14.91 0.56 12.90
N PHE A 173 14.54 -0.09 14.01
CA PHE A 173 13.41 -1.01 14.05
C PHE A 173 12.10 -0.30 13.67
N PHE A 174 11.83 0.84 14.31
CA PHE A 174 10.65 1.65 14.03
C PHE A 174 10.62 2.16 12.58
N ALA A 175 11.72 2.73 12.10
CA ALA A 175 11.82 3.29 10.75
C ALA A 175 11.63 2.21 9.69
N TYR A 176 12.24 1.02 9.87
CA TYR A 176 12.04 -0.11 8.97
C TYR A 176 10.57 -0.55 8.93
N HIS A 177 9.97 -0.82 10.09
CA HIS A 177 8.57 -1.29 10.15
C HIS A 177 7.59 -0.26 9.61
N PHE A 178 7.81 1.02 9.92
CA PHE A 178 6.99 2.09 9.39
C PHE A 178 7.15 2.24 7.87
N PHE A 179 8.38 2.13 7.34
CA PHE A 179 8.58 2.18 5.89
C PHE A 179 7.92 0.98 5.17
N VAL A 180 8.02 -0.23 5.73
CA VAL A 180 7.29 -1.41 5.22
C VAL A 180 5.79 -1.14 5.21
N PHE A 181 5.26 -0.60 6.31
CA PHE A 181 3.84 -0.25 6.42
C PHE A 181 3.43 0.72 5.32
N VAL A 182 4.16 1.83 5.16
CA VAL A 182 3.90 2.85 4.12
C VAL A 182 3.86 2.22 2.73
N VAL A 183 4.92 1.51 2.33
CA VAL A 183 4.99 0.89 1.00
C VAL A 183 3.84 -0.08 0.78
N LYS A 184 3.52 -0.90 1.78
CA LYS A 184 2.44 -1.88 1.67
C LYS A 184 1.06 -1.22 1.61
N SER A 185 0.83 -0.17 2.40
CA SER A 185 -0.42 0.59 2.39
C SER A 185 -0.69 1.21 1.03
N TYR A 186 0.31 1.81 0.38
CA TYR A 186 0.14 2.40 -0.95
C TYR A 186 -0.07 1.34 -2.04
N GLU A 187 0.62 0.19 -1.98
CA GLU A 187 0.40 -0.92 -2.91
C GLU A 187 -1.05 -1.43 -2.84
N VAL A 188 -1.57 -1.64 -1.63
CA VAL A 188 -2.95 -2.10 -1.40
C VAL A 188 -3.97 -1.07 -1.87
N GLN A 189 -3.74 0.23 -1.60
CA GLN A 189 -4.62 1.29 -2.09
C GLN A 189 -4.67 1.36 -3.62
N TYR A 190 -3.53 1.17 -4.28
CA TYR A 190 -3.46 1.14 -5.74
C TYR A 190 -4.24 -0.04 -6.32
N GLN A 191 -4.04 -1.25 -5.76
CA GLN A 191 -4.77 -2.45 -6.17
C GLN A 191 -6.27 -2.30 -5.97
N LEU A 192 -6.70 -1.70 -4.85
CA LEU A 192 -8.12 -1.47 -4.56
C LEU A 192 -8.74 -0.52 -5.60
N LYS A 193 -8.08 0.59 -5.94
CA LYS A 193 -8.57 1.52 -6.97
C LYS A 193 -8.73 0.85 -8.33
N HIS A 194 -7.77 0.01 -8.72
CA HIS A 194 -7.83 -0.74 -9.98
C HIS A 194 -8.99 -1.73 -10.02
N ASN A 195 -9.21 -2.46 -8.92
CA ASN A 195 -10.31 -3.40 -8.80
C ASN A 195 -11.67 -2.68 -8.84
N VAL A 196 -11.80 -1.53 -8.17
CA VAL A 196 -13.03 -0.70 -8.19
C VAL A 196 -13.31 -0.18 -9.61
N MET A 197 -12.28 0.30 -10.34
CA MET A 197 -12.46 0.74 -11.72
C MET A 197 -12.92 -0.41 -12.64
N LYS A 198 -12.28 -1.58 -12.54
CA LYS A 198 -12.68 -2.77 -13.30
C LYS A 198 -14.09 -3.26 -12.98
N LEU A 199 -14.47 -3.22 -11.70
CA LEU A 199 -15.83 -3.55 -11.25
C LEU A 199 -16.85 -2.60 -11.89
N LYS A 200 -16.57 -1.29 -11.85
CA LYS A 200 -17.44 -0.28 -12.44
C LYS A 200 -17.60 -0.45 -13.95
N GLU A 201 -16.50 -0.68 -14.67
CA GLU A 201 -16.53 -0.93 -16.12
C GLU A 201 -17.32 -2.20 -16.47
N THR A 202 -17.16 -3.25 -15.65
CA THR A 202 -17.89 -4.51 -15.82
C THR A 202 -19.39 -4.34 -15.53
N GLU A 203 -19.74 -3.59 -14.47
CA GLU A 203 -21.13 -3.28 -14.12
C GLU A 203 -21.80 -2.45 -15.24
N GLU A 204 -21.14 -1.40 -15.72
CA GLU A 204 -21.65 -0.56 -16.81
C GLU A 204 -21.84 -1.39 -18.09
N ARG A 205 -20.89 -2.27 -18.42
CA ARG A 205 -21.02 -3.18 -19.56
C ARG A 205 -22.23 -4.11 -19.43
N PHE A 206 -22.44 -4.72 -18.26
CA PHE A 206 -23.61 -5.58 -18.04
C PHE A 206 -24.91 -4.79 -18.04
N ARG A 207 -24.92 -3.57 -17.47
CA ARG A 207 -26.06 -2.66 -17.51
C ARG A 207 -26.45 -2.31 -18.94
N LEU A 208 -25.48 -1.94 -19.79
CA LEU A 208 -25.73 -1.64 -21.20
C LEU A 208 -26.27 -2.86 -21.95
N ILE A 209 -25.71 -4.06 -21.72
CA ILE A 209 -26.26 -5.29 -22.33
C ILE A 209 -27.69 -5.50 -21.86
N ALA A 210 -27.99 -5.32 -20.57
CA ALA A 210 -29.31 -5.59 -20.03
C ALA A 210 -30.36 -4.53 -20.39
N GLU A 211 -29.97 -3.27 -20.57
CA GLU A 211 -30.85 -2.16 -20.92
C GLU A 211 -31.15 -2.10 -22.43
N TYR A 212 -30.18 -2.46 -23.28
CA TYR A 212 -30.28 -2.37 -24.75
C TYR A 212 -30.42 -3.73 -25.46
N SER A 213 -30.45 -4.84 -24.74
CA SER A 213 -30.77 -6.16 -25.31
C SER A 213 -32.18 -6.16 -25.88
N SER A 214 -32.37 -6.68 -27.09
CA SER A 214 -33.69 -6.90 -27.68
C SER A 214 -34.44 -8.07 -27.03
N ASP A 215 -33.75 -8.94 -26.29
CA ASP A 215 -34.39 -10.00 -25.49
C ASP A 215 -34.82 -9.47 -24.13
N MET A 216 -35.99 -9.91 -23.66
CA MET A 216 -36.49 -9.59 -22.32
C MET A 216 -35.67 -10.32 -21.25
N ILE A 217 -34.98 -9.57 -20.40
CA ILE A 217 -34.23 -10.08 -19.26
C ILE A 217 -34.99 -9.75 -17.98
N THR A 218 -35.30 -10.76 -17.18
CA THR A 218 -36.02 -10.59 -15.91
C THR A 218 -35.32 -11.32 -14.77
N MET A 219 -35.22 -10.68 -13.61
CA MET A 219 -34.76 -11.33 -12.37
C MET A 219 -35.90 -11.41 -11.37
N HIS A 220 -35.95 -12.51 -10.61
CA HIS A 220 -37.00 -12.77 -9.64
C HIS A 220 -36.43 -13.08 -8.26
N ASN A 221 -37.17 -12.72 -7.21
CA ASN A 221 -36.85 -13.14 -5.84
C ASN A 221 -37.31 -14.57 -5.56
N GLU A 222 -37.03 -15.08 -4.36
CA GLU A 222 -37.47 -16.42 -3.90
C GLU A 222 -39.00 -16.60 -3.91
N LYS A 223 -39.77 -15.50 -3.80
CA LYS A 223 -41.24 -15.50 -3.89
C LYS A 223 -41.75 -15.44 -5.34
N ALA A 224 -40.83 -15.46 -6.30
CA ALA A 224 -41.05 -15.36 -7.74
C ALA A 224 -41.67 -14.01 -8.18
N GLU A 225 -41.36 -12.94 -7.45
CA GLU A 225 -41.70 -11.55 -7.77
C GLU A 225 -40.56 -10.92 -8.59
N TYR A 226 -40.88 -10.07 -9.57
CA TYR A 226 -39.88 -9.38 -10.38
C TYR A 226 -39.06 -8.38 -9.55
N ILE A 227 -37.73 -8.55 -9.50
CA ILE A 227 -36.77 -7.59 -8.92
C ILE A 227 -36.18 -6.69 -10.00
N TYR A 228 -36.02 -7.21 -11.22
CA TYR A 228 -35.48 -6.47 -12.36
C TYR A 228 -36.17 -6.92 -13.64
N ILE A 229 -36.44 -5.98 -14.53
CA ILE A 229 -37.01 -6.20 -15.85
C ILE A 229 -36.31 -5.23 -16.81
N SER A 230 -35.73 -5.75 -17.89
CA SER A 230 -35.14 -4.93 -18.95
C SER A 230 -36.18 -4.08 -19.69
N PRO A 231 -35.82 -2.89 -20.21
CA PRO A 231 -36.72 -2.04 -21.01
C PRO A 231 -37.37 -2.71 -22.22
N ALA A 232 -36.75 -3.76 -22.78
CA ALA A 232 -37.27 -4.57 -23.91
C ALA A 232 -38.69 -5.11 -23.68
N VAL A 233 -39.16 -5.21 -22.43
CA VAL A 233 -40.53 -5.58 -22.08
C VAL A 233 -41.58 -4.71 -22.79
N LYS A 234 -41.28 -3.42 -23.00
CA LYS A 234 -42.18 -2.49 -23.68
C LYS A 234 -42.33 -2.82 -25.16
N GLU A 235 -41.25 -3.22 -25.82
CA GLU A 235 -41.26 -3.56 -27.25
C GLU A 235 -41.84 -4.96 -27.49
N ILE A 236 -41.48 -5.93 -26.65
CA ILE A 236 -41.87 -7.34 -26.85
C ILE A 236 -43.32 -7.58 -26.44
N ILE A 237 -43.70 -7.13 -25.24
CA ILE A 237 -45.00 -7.47 -24.64
C ILE A 237 -45.90 -6.25 -24.38
N HIS A 238 -45.43 -5.04 -24.71
CA HIS A 238 -46.22 -3.80 -24.64
C HIS A 238 -46.69 -3.44 -23.22
N PHE A 239 -45.92 -3.87 -22.21
CA PHE A 239 -46.10 -3.46 -20.82
C PHE A 239 -44.99 -2.52 -20.38
N GLU A 240 -45.29 -1.60 -19.48
CA GLU A 240 -44.27 -0.81 -18.79
C GLU A 240 -43.61 -1.65 -17.67
N TYR A 241 -42.28 -1.59 -17.56
CA TYR A 241 -41.54 -2.38 -16.57
C TYR A 241 -41.94 -2.04 -15.13
N THR A 242 -42.36 -0.79 -14.87
CA THR A 242 -42.86 -0.30 -13.58
C THR A 242 -44.15 -0.97 -13.13
N GLU A 243 -44.99 -1.43 -14.06
CA GLU A 243 -46.26 -2.11 -13.74
C GLU A 243 -46.04 -3.56 -13.28
N LEU A 244 -44.90 -4.13 -13.67
CA LEU A 244 -44.55 -5.52 -13.45
C LEU A 244 -43.57 -5.70 -12.28
N LEU A 245 -42.81 -4.66 -11.92
CA LEU A 245 -41.98 -4.65 -10.72
C LEU A 245 -42.78 -5.09 -9.49
N GLU A 246 -42.18 -5.95 -8.65
CA GLU A 246 -42.78 -6.54 -7.45
C GLU A 246 -44.03 -7.43 -7.68
N LYS A 247 -44.48 -7.62 -8.94
CA LYS A 247 -45.53 -8.59 -9.25
C LYS A 247 -44.95 -9.99 -9.37
N LYS A 248 -45.76 -11.00 -9.05
CA LYS A 248 -45.41 -12.41 -9.33
C LYS A 248 -45.40 -12.67 -10.83
N TRP A 249 -44.47 -13.48 -11.33
CA TRP A 249 -44.39 -13.84 -12.76
C TRP A 249 -45.72 -14.37 -13.34
N ARG A 250 -46.51 -15.05 -12.52
CA ARG A 250 -47.85 -15.55 -12.87
C ARG A 250 -48.82 -14.46 -13.32
N PHE A 251 -48.69 -13.24 -12.78
CA PHE A 251 -49.52 -12.11 -13.16
C PHE A 251 -49.40 -11.81 -14.67
N LEU A 252 -48.15 -11.67 -15.14
CA LEU A 252 -47.85 -11.44 -16.54
C LEU A 252 -48.27 -12.62 -17.42
N PHE A 253 -47.93 -13.85 -16.98
CA PHE A 253 -48.27 -15.07 -17.71
C PHE A 253 -49.80 -15.19 -17.94
N ILE A 254 -50.60 -14.83 -16.94
CA ILE A 254 -52.06 -14.81 -17.06
C ILE A 254 -52.51 -13.72 -18.03
N GLN A 255 -51.94 -12.51 -17.97
CA GLN A 255 -52.35 -11.41 -18.86
C GLN A 255 -52.11 -11.74 -20.34
N MET A 256 -50.95 -12.33 -20.66
CA MET A 256 -50.55 -12.68 -22.03
C MET A 256 -51.31 -13.86 -22.64
N MET A 257 -51.98 -14.71 -21.83
CA MET A 257 -52.76 -15.83 -22.36
C MET A 257 -53.97 -15.36 -23.19
N LEU A 258 -54.19 -16.05 -24.32
CA LEU A 258 -55.41 -15.89 -25.12
C LEU A 258 -56.68 -16.21 -24.29
N PRO A 259 -57.84 -15.61 -24.59
CA PRO A 259 -59.09 -15.83 -23.83
C PRO A 259 -59.49 -17.31 -23.73
N LYS A 260 -59.31 -18.08 -24.82
CA LYS A 260 -59.53 -19.53 -24.84
C LYS A 260 -58.58 -20.27 -23.88
N GLN A 261 -57.31 -19.86 -23.81
CA GLN A 261 -56.33 -20.45 -22.90
C GLN A 261 -56.62 -20.12 -21.43
N LYS A 262 -56.99 -18.87 -21.12
CA LYS A 262 -57.47 -18.46 -19.78
C LYS A 262 -58.63 -19.34 -19.31
N THR A 263 -59.58 -19.59 -20.21
CA THR A 263 -60.76 -20.42 -19.94
C THR A 263 -60.40 -21.90 -19.73
N CYS A 264 -59.51 -22.46 -20.56
CA CYS A 264 -59.00 -23.82 -20.38
C CYS A 264 -58.22 -23.98 -19.07
N LEU A 265 -57.34 -23.03 -18.74
CA LEU A 265 -56.55 -23.07 -17.51
C LEU A 265 -57.46 -23.00 -16.28
N LYS A 266 -58.48 -22.13 -16.28
CA LYS A 266 -59.48 -22.03 -15.20
C LYS A 266 -60.28 -23.32 -15.04
N LYS A 267 -60.70 -23.95 -16.15
CA LYS A 267 -61.36 -25.26 -16.13
C LYS A 267 -60.45 -26.37 -15.61
N HIS A 268 -59.18 -26.38 -16.02
CA HIS A 268 -58.21 -27.37 -15.57
C HIS A 268 -57.92 -27.23 -14.07
N PHE A 269 -57.65 -26.02 -13.56
CA PHE A 269 -57.46 -25.78 -12.14
C PHE A 269 -58.71 -26.09 -11.31
N MET A 270 -59.91 -25.72 -11.79
CA MET A 270 -61.15 -26.12 -11.11
C MET A 270 -61.29 -27.65 -11.08
N ARG A 271 -60.94 -28.36 -12.16
CA ARG A 271 -61.01 -29.82 -12.20
C ARG A 271 -59.98 -30.46 -11.25
N VAL A 272 -58.75 -29.95 -11.19
CA VAL A 272 -57.72 -30.42 -10.24
C VAL A 272 -58.13 -30.16 -8.79
N TRP A 273 -58.66 -28.97 -8.50
CA TRP A 273 -59.14 -28.59 -7.17
C TRP A 273 -60.38 -29.40 -6.74
N LEU A 274 -61.34 -29.60 -7.65
CA LEU A 274 -62.48 -30.49 -7.44
C LEU A 274 -62.02 -31.92 -7.19
N ASN A 275 -61.07 -32.45 -7.97
CA ASN A 275 -60.54 -33.80 -7.78
C ASN A 275 -59.79 -33.97 -6.44
N GLN A 276 -59.14 -32.91 -5.93
CA GLN A 276 -58.53 -32.93 -4.60
C GLN A 276 -59.58 -32.90 -3.47
N LEU A 277 -60.72 -32.26 -3.67
CA LEU A 277 -61.83 -32.23 -2.71
C LEU A 277 -62.71 -33.48 -2.73
N THR A 278 -62.90 -34.10 -3.91
CA THR A 278 -63.74 -35.29 -4.09
C THR A 278 -62.97 -36.60 -3.93
N GLY A 279 -61.70 -36.55 -3.52
CA GLY A 279 -60.85 -37.72 -3.24
C GLY A 279 -60.67 -38.69 -4.41
N THR A 280 -61.03 -38.29 -5.63
CA THR A 280 -61.07 -39.18 -6.80
C THR A 280 -59.80 -39.01 -7.61
N VAL A 281 -58.71 -39.57 -7.08
CA VAL A 281 -57.50 -39.88 -7.83
C VAL A 281 -57.83 -41.04 -8.77
N ARG A 282 -58.11 -40.75 -10.05
CA ARG A 282 -57.95 -41.78 -11.10
C ARG A 282 -56.56 -41.62 -11.67
N VAL A 283 -55.74 -42.64 -11.40
CA VAL A 283 -54.44 -42.94 -12.03
C VAL A 283 -54.60 -43.01 -13.54
#